data_AF-A0A1K1S9L8-F1
#
_entry.id   AF-A0A1K1S9L8-F1
#
_cell.length_a   1.000
_cell.length_b   1.000
_cell.length_c   1.000
_cell.angle_alpha   90.00
_cell.angle_beta   90.00
_cell.angle_gamma   90.00
#
_symmetry.space_group_name_H-M   'P 1'
#
loop_
_entity.id
_entity.type
_entity.pdbx_description
1 polymer ?
#
loop_
_entity_poly.entity_id
_entity_poly.type
_entity_poly.pdbx_seq_one_letter_code
_entity_poly.pdbx_strand_id
1 'polypeptide(L)'
;MAIQSDIDDGSPIDLHGKLAAIELVFGLLVAGMYYVFSQLGVMADFLWKLMLVVQVFVSAVLLFHYVINRRSRRLWVEGVVSMLALVPWLMIALIWLFYMLYIPVPVVLKASVVVICFGIIGRHAFMVLSDFRRAAKKEAVLSTIYRDDGNNFIFRSSRVGYIDQLTSRNPLKGSVLSVVGYLAPFAAAFGLSANHIFNDNVGPQVICIVLSLVAFPMSVSIIGNFYVKSLFFRVYLPLKLEKKTGKKVILGA
;
A
#
# COMPACT_ATOMS: atom_id res chain seq x y z
N MET A 1 42.18 6.19 8.89
CA MET A 1 41.03 5.40 8.41
C MET A 1 39.95 5.51 9.48
N ALA A 2 39.03 6.46 9.33
CA ALA A 2 38.06 6.78 10.37
C ALA A 2 36.99 5.69 10.44
N ILE A 3 36.85 5.10 11.64
CA ILE A 3 35.74 4.22 12.00
C ILE A 3 34.49 5.08 11.97
N GLN A 4 33.64 4.87 10.97
CA GLN A 4 32.33 5.49 10.91
C GLN A 4 31.51 4.88 12.04
N SER A 5 31.36 5.67 13.10
CA SER A 5 30.56 5.37 14.29
C SER A 5 29.17 4.90 13.89
N ASP A 6 28.68 3.86 14.57
CA ASP A 6 27.27 3.50 14.65
C ASP A 6 26.45 4.79 14.81
N ILE A 7 25.84 5.21 13.70
CA ILE A 7 24.84 6.27 13.73
C ILE A 7 23.63 5.62 14.38
N ASP A 8 23.25 6.18 15.52
CA ASP A 8 22.00 5.98 16.25
C ASP A 8 20.84 6.13 15.25
N ASP A 9 20.47 5.03 14.59
CA ASP A 9 19.48 4.94 13.52
C ASP A 9 18.08 4.88 14.17
N GLY A 10 17.71 5.97 14.87
CA GLY A 10 16.49 6.10 15.67
C GLY A 10 15.34 5.22 15.15
N SER A 11 14.94 4.25 15.96
CA SER A 11 14.08 3.16 15.47
C SER A 11 12.78 3.71 14.87
N PRO A 12 12.28 3.18 13.74
CA PRO A 12 11.06 3.67 13.10
C PRO A 12 9.89 3.81 14.08
N ILE A 13 9.84 2.94 15.11
CA ILE A 13 8.81 2.94 16.16
C ILE A 13 8.77 4.25 16.95
N ASP A 14 9.90 4.93 17.15
CA ASP A 14 9.95 6.19 17.91
C ASP A 14 9.28 7.36 17.16
N LEU A 15 9.08 7.21 15.84
CA LEU A 15 8.34 8.16 15.00
C LEU A 15 6.84 7.83 14.89
N HIS A 16 6.37 6.66 15.36
CA HIS A 16 4.98 6.23 15.16
C HIS A 16 3.95 7.16 15.82
N GLY A 17 4.28 7.84 16.92
CA GLY A 17 3.40 8.83 17.53
C GLY A 17 3.17 10.05 16.62
N LYS A 18 4.24 10.56 15.99
CA LYS A 18 4.13 11.64 15.00
C LYS A 18 3.46 11.15 13.71
N LEU A 19 3.78 9.93 13.28
CA LEU A 19 3.19 9.30 12.10
C LEU A 19 1.67 9.13 12.25
N ALA A 20 1.19 8.69 13.41
CA ALA A 20 -0.24 8.53 13.67
C ALA A 20 -1.02 9.85 13.55
N ALA A 21 -0.42 10.96 14.01
CA ALA A 21 -1.01 12.29 13.87
C ALA A 21 -1.01 12.76 12.41
N ILE A 22 0.10 12.58 11.70
CA ILE A 22 0.21 12.90 10.27
C ILE A 22 -0.81 12.09 9.45
N GLU A 23 -0.90 10.79 9.71
CA GLU A 23 -1.86 9.93 9.05
C GLU A 23 -3.30 10.31 9.33
N LEU A 24 -3.63 10.71 10.56
CA LEU A 24 -4.97 11.20 10.88
C LEU A 24 -5.29 12.44 10.03
N VAL A 25 -4.37 13.40 9.92
CA VAL A 25 -4.56 14.60 9.08
C VAL A 25 -4.77 14.21 7.62
N PHE A 26 -3.92 13.34 7.06
CA PHE A 26 -4.08 12.87 5.69
C PHE A 26 -5.39 12.11 5.48
N GLY A 27 -5.77 11.23 6.40
CA GLY A 27 -7.02 10.47 6.30
C GLY A 27 -8.26 11.35 6.44
N LEU A 28 -8.21 12.42 7.24
CA LEU A 28 -9.27 13.44 7.30
C LEU A 28 -9.38 14.20 5.98
N LEU A 29 -8.26 14.54 5.33
CA LEU A 29 -8.26 15.16 4.00
C LEU A 29 -8.89 14.23 2.96
N VAL A 30 -8.54 12.94 2.99
CA VAL A 30 -9.13 11.94 2.10
C VAL A 30 -10.63 11.81 2.35
N ALA A 31 -11.07 11.73 3.60
CA ALA A 31 -12.49 11.69 3.94
C ALA A 31 -13.23 12.97 3.47
N GLY A 32 -12.62 14.15 3.62
CA GLY A 32 -13.14 15.41 3.10
C GLY A 32 -13.31 15.41 1.58
N MET A 33 -12.35 14.85 0.85
CA MET A 33 -12.46 14.66 -0.60
C MET A 33 -13.63 13.74 -0.96
N TYR A 34 -13.80 12.59 -0.27
CA TYR A 34 -14.96 11.72 -0.48
C TYR A 34 -16.28 12.41 -0.13
N TYR A 35 -16.29 13.27 0.90
CA TYR A 35 -17.46 14.07 1.26
C TYR A 35 -17.82 15.02 0.12
N VAL A 36 -16.86 15.78 -0.41
CA VAL A 36 -17.10 16.68 -1.56
C VAL A 36 -17.63 15.90 -2.76
N PHE A 37 -17.05 14.74 -3.09
CA PHE A 37 -17.53 13.90 -4.19
C PHE A 37 -18.94 13.36 -3.96
N SER A 38 -19.32 13.07 -2.71
CA SER A 38 -20.70 12.69 -2.40
C SER A 38 -21.68 13.85 -2.60
N GLN A 39 -21.31 15.07 -2.20
CA GLN A 39 -22.13 16.27 -2.42
C GLN A 39 -22.30 16.61 -3.90
N LEU A 40 -21.29 16.28 -4.71
CA LEU A 40 -21.33 16.43 -6.18
C LEU A 40 -22.09 15.29 -6.88
N GLY A 41 -22.61 14.31 -6.14
CA GLY A 41 -23.40 13.21 -6.68
C GLY A 41 -22.60 12.22 -7.53
N VAL A 42 -21.27 12.16 -7.36
CA VAL A 42 -20.37 11.24 -8.09
C VAL A 42 -19.84 10.09 -7.23
N MET A 43 -20.19 10.08 -5.94
CA MET A 43 -19.90 9.03 -4.97
C MET A 43 -21.08 8.76 -4.05
N ALA A 44 -21.14 7.55 -3.50
CA ALA A 44 -22.12 7.21 -2.47
C ALA A 44 -21.86 7.96 -1.16
N ASP A 45 -22.92 8.49 -0.53
CA ASP A 45 -22.83 9.28 0.71
C ASP A 45 -22.17 8.53 1.87
N PHE A 46 -22.39 7.22 2.01
CA PHE A 46 -21.81 6.49 3.14
C PHE A 46 -20.29 6.35 3.06
N LEU A 47 -19.65 6.58 1.90
CA LEU A 47 -18.23 6.32 1.71
C LEU A 47 -17.35 7.22 2.57
N TRP A 48 -17.64 8.52 2.66
CA TRP A 48 -16.82 9.43 3.48
C TRP A 48 -16.92 9.08 4.98
N LYS A 49 -18.09 8.62 5.44
CA LYS A 49 -18.30 8.12 6.81
C LYS A 49 -17.47 6.87 7.07
N LEU A 50 -17.48 5.92 6.11
CA LEU A 50 -16.65 4.72 6.18
C LEU A 50 -15.16 5.08 6.24
N MET A 51 -14.70 6.03 5.42
CA MET A 51 -13.30 6.48 5.45
C MET A 51 -12.90 7.05 6.81
N LEU A 52 -13.77 7.86 7.43
CA LEU A 52 -13.51 8.40 8.77
C LEU A 52 -13.40 7.28 9.81
N VAL A 53 -14.33 6.32 9.82
CA VAL A 53 -14.31 5.20 10.77
C VAL A 53 -13.04 4.37 10.62
N VAL A 54 -12.68 4.02 9.38
CA VAL A 54 -11.46 3.27 9.10
C VAL A 54 -10.22 4.05 9.53
N GLN A 55 -10.16 5.37 9.28
CA GLN A 55 -9.02 6.18 9.66
C GLN A 55 -8.85 6.27 11.18
N VAL A 56 -9.93 6.53 11.91
CA VAL A 56 -9.90 6.57 13.38
C VAL A 56 -9.43 5.23 13.94
N PHE A 57 -9.92 4.12 13.36
CA PHE A 57 -9.47 2.78 13.74
C PHE A 57 -7.97 2.58 13.48
N VAL A 58 -7.46 2.95 12.30
CA VAL A 58 -6.03 2.82 11.96
C VAL A 58 -5.16 3.64 12.90
N SER A 59 -5.53 4.91 13.16
CA SER A 59 -4.80 5.78 14.09
C SER A 59 -4.81 5.22 15.52
N ALA A 60 -5.93 4.65 15.98
CA ALA A 60 -6.00 4.00 17.28
C ALA A 60 -5.08 2.76 17.37
N VAL A 61 -5.05 1.92 16.32
CA VAL A 61 -4.18 0.75 16.26
C VAL A 61 -2.69 1.16 16.25
N LEU A 62 -2.33 2.21 15.53
CA LEU A 62 -0.94 2.74 15.49
C LEU A 62 -0.49 3.22 16.87
N LEU A 63 -1.36 3.95 17.58
CA LEU A 63 -1.08 4.41 18.94
C LEU A 63 -0.95 3.25 19.93
N PHE A 64 -1.89 2.29 19.88
CA PHE A 64 -1.83 1.11 20.73
C PHE A 64 -0.57 0.27 20.48
N HIS A 65 -0.21 0.09 19.21
CA HIS A 65 1.03 -0.56 18.81
C HIS A 65 2.27 0.17 19.32
N TYR A 66 2.29 1.50 19.24
CA TYR A 66 3.39 2.29 19.79
C TYR A 66 3.56 2.02 21.30
N VAL A 67 2.48 1.98 22.07
CA VAL A 67 2.56 1.74 23.52
C VAL A 67 3.07 0.31 23.83
N ILE A 68 2.57 -0.70 23.12
CA ILE A 68 2.84 -2.10 23.46
C ILE A 68 4.14 -2.63 22.85
N ASN A 69 4.43 -2.31 21.59
CA ASN A 69 5.55 -2.88 20.86
C ASN A 69 6.85 -2.05 20.96
N ARG A 70 6.83 -0.85 21.58
CA ARG A 70 8.05 -0.05 21.80
C ARG A 70 9.11 -0.78 22.62
N ARG A 71 8.71 -1.64 23.56
CA ARG A 71 9.64 -2.43 24.38
C ARG A 71 10.11 -3.71 23.69
N SER A 72 9.21 -4.42 23.00
CA SER A 72 9.55 -5.72 22.39
C SER A 72 10.17 -5.59 21.00
N ARG A 73 9.99 -4.45 20.32
CA ARG A 73 10.50 -4.12 18.97
C ARG A 73 10.36 -5.25 17.95
N ARG A 74 9.29 -6.06 18.04
CA ARG A 74 9.13 -7.22 17.17
C ARG A 74 8.83 -6.77 15.76
N LEU A 75 9.64 -7.25 14.81
CA LEU A 75 9.55 -6.84 13.42
C LEU A 75 8.24 -7.26 12.76
N TRP A 76 7.73 -8.46 13.03
CA TRP A 76 6.49 -8.92 12.39
C TRP A 76 5.26 -8.13 12.83
N VAL A 77 5.23 -7.67 14.08
CA VAL A 77 4.15 -6.82 14.59
C VAL A 77 4.21 -5.46 13.90
N GLU A 78 5.41 -4.88 13.79
CA GLU A 78 5.60 -3.63 13.05
C GLU A 78 5.28 -3.77 11.55
N GLY A 79 5.61 -4.91 10.95
CA GLY A 79 5.27 -5.22 9.57
C GLY A 79 3.77 -5.20 9.32
N VAL A 80 2.99 -5.77 10.25
CA VAL A 80 1.51 -5.72 10.18
C VAL A 80 1.00 -4.29 10.32
N VAL A 81 1.50 -3.55 11.31
CA VAL A 81 1.01 -2.21 11.63
C VAL A 81 1.43 -1.17 10.59
N SER A 82 2.62 -1.29 10.01
CA SER A 82 3.10 -0.44 8.91
C SER A 82 2.30 -0.63 7.61
N MET A 83 1.58 -1.74 7.44
CA MET A 83 0.63 -1.85 6.33
C MET A 83 -0.66 -1.06 6.58
N LEU A 84 -1.10 -0.96 7.84
CA LEU A 84 -2.22 -0.11 8.22
C LEU A 84 -1.91 1.37 8.03
N ALA A 85 -0.64 1.76 8.23
CA ALA A 85 -0.16 3.11 7.96
C ALA A 85 -0.38 3.59 6.51
N LEU A 86 -0.50 2.65 5.57
CA LEU A 86 -0.74 2.94 4.16
C LEU A 86 -2.23 3.01 3.79
N VAL A 87 -3.14 2.81 4.76
CA VAL A 87 -4.59 2.82 4.51
C VAL A 87 -5.08 4.14 3.90
N PRO A 88 -4.70 5.35 4.37
CA PRO A 88 -5.12 6.59 3.71
C PRO A 88 -4.77 6.62 2.22
N TRP A 89 -3.56 6.17 1.89
CA TRP A 89 -3.06 6.08 0.53
C TRP A 89 -3.79 5.03 -0.29
N LEU A 90 -4.10 3.88 0.32
CA LEU A 90 -4.90 2.84 -0.30
C LEU A 90 -6.32 3.35 -0.63
N MET A 91 -6.91 4.16 0.24
CA MET A 91 -8.24 4.74 0.01
C MET A 91 -8.26 5.73 -1.14
N ILE A 92 -7.19 6.50 -1.36
CA ILE A 92 -7.01 7.30 -2.58
C ILE A 92 -6.87 6.37 -3.79
N ALA A 93 -6.05 5.33 -3.67
CA ALA A 93 -5.80 4.39 -4.74
C ALA A 93 -7.03 3.56 -5.13
N LEU A 94 -8.04 3.45 -4.27
CA LEU A 94 -9.29 2.75 -4.52
C LEU A 94 -10.42 3.65 -5.04
N ILE A 95 -10.18 4.93 -5.30
CA ILE A 95 -11.18 5.85 -5.90
C ILE A 95 -11.79 5.23 -7.17
N TRP A 96 -10.95 4.61 -8.02
CA TRP A 96 -11.41 3.98 -9.25
C TRP A 96 -12.48 2.90 -9.00
N LEU A 97 -12.35 2.14 -7.92
CA LEU A 97 -13.26 1.05 -7.59
C LEU A 97 -14.60 1.63 -7.13
N PHE A 98 -14.57 2.55 -6.18
CA PHE A 98 -15.79 3.16 -5.66
C PHE A 98 -16.54 3.95 -6.74
N TYR A 99 -15.80 4.62 -7.62
CA TYR A 99 -16.37 5.32 -8.76
C TYR A 99 -17.06 4.36 -9.73
N MET A 100 -16.35 3.32 -10.18
CA MET A 100 -16.90 2.33 -11.11
C MET A 100 -18.13 1.60 -10.53
N LEU A 101 -18.16 1.36 -9.22
CA LEU A 101 -19.31 0.75 -8.57
C LEU A 101 -20.50 1.70 -8.47
N TYR A 102 -20.26 3.00 -8.31
CA TYR A 102 -21.30 4.01 -8.14
C TYR A 102 -21.96 4.46 -9.45
N ILE A 103 -21.20 4.71 -10.52
CA ILE A 103 -21.73 5.26 -11.79
C ILE A 103 -22.83 4.38 -12.41
N PRO A 104 -23.81 4.94 -13.13
CA PRO A 104 -24.93 4.19 -13.70
C PRO A 104 -24.54 3.42 -14.99
N VAL A 105 -23.57 2.51 -14.86
CA VAL A 105 -23.07 1.64 -15.94
C VAL A 105 -23.68 0.25 -15.81
N PRO A 106 -23.93 -0.48 -16.93
CA PRO A 106 -24.43 -1.85 -16.88
C PRO A 106 -23.60 -2.74 -15.96
N VAL A 107 -24.28 -3.54 -15.12
CA VAL A 107 -23.64 -4.38 -14.09
C VAL A 107 -22.59 -5.32 -14.69
N VAL A 108 -22.84 -5.86 -15.89
CA VAL A 108 -21.91 -6.73 -16.61
C VAL A 108 -20.60 -6.00 -16.92
N LEU A 109 -20.66 -4.75 -17.35
CA LEU A 109 -19.48 -3.94 -17.66
C LEU A 109 -18.73 -3.57 -16.37
N LYS A 110 -19.43 -3.19 -15.30
CA LYS A 110 -18.83 -2.96 -13.97
C LYS A 110 -18.07 -4.19 -13.47
N ALA A 111 -18.72 -5.35 -13.47
CA ALA A 111 -18.13 -6.60 -13.02
C ALA A 111 -16.90 -6.96 -13.86
N SER A 112 -16.98 -6.81 -15.18
CA SER A 112 -15.86 -7.08 -16.09
C SER A 112 -14.65 -6.20 -15.79
N VAL A 113 -14.85 -4.89 -15.65
CA VAL A 113 -13.76 -3.95 -15.35
C VAL A 113 -13.14 -4.26 -13.99
N VAL A 114 -13.96 -4.46 -12.96
CA VAL A 114 -13.50 -4.79 -11.61
C VAL A 114 -12.69 -6.08 -11.60
N VAL A 115 -13.18 -7.15 -12.24
CA VAL A 115 -12.47 -8.44 -12.34
C VAL A 115 -11.14 -8.29 -13.07
N ILE A 116 -11.10 -7.55 -14.19
CA ILE A 116 -9.86 -7.32 -14.94
C ILE A 116 -8.85 -6.52 -14.09
N CYS A 117 -9.29 -5.44 -13.44
CA CYS A 117 -8.44 -4.62 -12.58
C CYS A 117 -7.87 -5.42 -11.40
N PHE A 118 -8.69 -6.22 -10.71
CA PHE A 118 -8.19 -7.11 -9.64
C PHE A 118 -7.29 -8.21 -10.17
N GLY A 119 -7.56 -8.77 -11.35
CA GLY A 119 -6.70 -9.73 -12.01
C GLY A 119 -5.31 -9.16 -12.32
N ILE A 120 -5.26 -7.91 -12.77
CA ILE A 120 -4.02 -7.18 -13.00
C ILE A 120 -3.24 -6.96 -11.69
N ILE A 121 -3.90 -6.47 -10.64
CA ILE A 121 -3.29 -6.26 -9.32
C ILE A 121 -2.74 -7.58 -8.77
N GLY A 122 -3.54 -8.66 -8.83
CA GLY A 122 -3.16 -9.98 -8.36
C GLY A 122 -1.99 -10.57 -9.15
N ARG A 123 -1.99 -10.45 -10.48
CA ARG A 123 -0.88 -10.87 -11.33
C ARG A 123 0.41 -10.13 -10.98
N HIS A 124 0.34 -8.80 -10.80
CA HIS A 124 1.51 -8.00 -10.43
C HIS A 124 2.06 -8.40 -9.05
N ALA A 125 1.17 -8.52 -8.06
CA ALA A 125 1.53 -8.97 -6.72
C ALA A 125 2.20 -10.36 -6.73
N PHE A 126 1.70 -11.30 -7.53
CA PHE A 126 2.29 -12.63 -7.67
C PHE A 126 3.69 -12.59 -8.28
N MET A 127 3.91 -11.78 -9.33
CA MET A 127 5.22 -11.62 -9.94
C MET A 127 6.24 -11.05 -8.95
N VAL A 128 5.87 -10.01 -8.21
CA VAL A 128 6.73 -9.40 -7.17
C VAL A 128 7.06 -10.40 -6.06
N LEU A 129 6.06 -11.16 -5.59
CA LEU A 129 6.28 -12.20 -4.59
C LEU A 129 7.23 -13.29 -5.09
N SER A 130 7.10 -13.70 -6.35
CA SER A 130 8.00 -14.67 -6.98
C SER A 130 9.45 -14.15 -7.03
N ASP A 131 9.63 -12.88 -7.41
CA ASP A 131 10.96 -12.25 -7.45
C ASP A 131 11.59 -12.21 -6.05
N PHE A 132 10.82 -11.84 -5.03
CA PHE A 132 11.29 -11.85 -3.64
C PHE A 132 11.59 -13.26 -3.12
N ARG A 133 10.77 -14.27 -3.45
CA ARG A 133 11.06 -15.67 -3.10
C ARG A 133 12.34 -16.16 -3.75
N ARG A 134 12.61 -15.78 -5.01
CA ARG A 134 13.84 -16.14 -5.72
C ARG A 134 15.05 -15.43 -5.11
N ALA A 135 14.93 -14.15 -4.76
CA ALA A 135 16.00 -13.39 -4.10
C ALA A 135 16.33 -13.95 -2.72
N ALA A 136 15.31 -14.28 -1.92
CA ALA A 136 15.48 -14.80 -0.56
C ALA A 136 16.08 -16.21 -0.48
N LYS A 137 16.20 -16.94 -1.60
CA LYS A 137 16.98 -18.20 -1.64
C LYS A 137 18.48 -17.97 -1.53
N LYS A 138 18.96 -16.76 -1.83
CA LYS A 138 20.37 -16.41 -1.75
C LYS A 138 20.69 -15.99 -0.31
N GLU A 139 21.55 -16.74 0.35
CA GLU A 139 21.95 -16.47 1.74
C GLU A 139 22.57 -15.08 1.90
N ALA A 140 23.35 -14.62 0.91
CA ALA A 140 23.91 -13.27 0.86
C ALA A 140 22.84 -12.15 0.92
N VAL A 141 21.63 -12.39 0.39
CA VAL A 141 20.53 -11.41 0.46
C VAL A 141 19.93 -11.41 1.87
N LEU A 142 19.76 -12.58 2.49
CA LEU A 142 19.25 -12.68 3.85
C LEU A 142 20.21 -12.08 4.88
N SER A 143 21.51 -12.34 4.77
CA SER A 143 22.52 -11.77 5.68
C SER A 143 22.72 -10.27 5.50
N THR A 144 22.40 -9.74 4.31
CA THR A 144 22.39 -8.29 4.06
C THR A 144 21.18 -7.60 4.71
N ILE A 145 20.04 -8.29 4.80
CA ILE A 145 18.78 -7.75 5.34
C ILE A 145 18.67 -7.96 6.86
N TYR A 146 19.11 -9.13 7.36
CA TYR A 146 19.08 -9.51 8.77
C TYR A 146 20.51 -9.75 9.28
N ARG A 147 20.91 -8.98 10.29
CA ARG A 147 22.17 -9.19 11.02
C ARG A 147 21.92 -10.12 12.20
N ASP A 148 22.68 -11.20 12.35
CA ASP A 148 22.68 -11.99 13.58
C ASP A 148 23.60 -11.31 14.61
N ASP A 149 23.06 -11.02 15.79
CA ASP A 149 23.78 -10.43 16.93
C ASP A 149 24.05 -11.48 18.04
N GLY A 150 24.01 -12.78 17.68
CA GLY A 150 24.14 -13.89 18.61
C GLY A 150 22.84 -14.22 19.35
N ASN A 151 22.19 -13.21 19.93
CA ASN A 151 20.94 -13.37 20.69
C ASN A 151 19.67 -13.08 19.87
N ASN A 152 19.71 -12.14 18.92
CA ASN A 152 18.58 -11.75 18.08
C ASN A 152 19.00 -11.53 16.63
N PHE A 153 18.05 -11.61 15.70
CA PHE A 153 18.23 -11.10 14.34
C PHE A 153 17.74 -9.65 14.27
N ILE A 154 18.60 -8.75 13.82
CA ILE A 154 18.33 -7.33 13.69
C ILE A 154 18.05 -7.00 12.22
N PHE A 155 16.88 -6.43 11.94
CA PHE A 155 16.55 -5.92 10.61
C PHE A 155 17.17 -4.55 10.37
N ARG A 156 17.97 -4.43 9.30
CA ARG A 156 18.63 -3.17 8.92
C ARG A 156 17.69 -2.29 8.09
N SER A 157 17.06 -1.32 8.74
CA SER A 157 16.19 -0.29 8.13
C SER A 157 16.90 0.52 7.03
N SER A 158 18.21 0.78 7.17
CA SER A 158 19.05 1.45 6.17
C SER A 158 19.17 0.71 4.83
N ARG A 159 18.78 -0.58 4.76
CA ARG A 159 18.80 -1.39 3.53
C ARG A 159 17.44 -1.51 2.84
N VAL A 160 16.44 -0.71 3.22
CA VAL A 160 15.12 -0.69 2.57
C VAL A 160 15.21 -0.40 1.07
N GLY A 161 16.12 0.49 0.65
CA GLY A 161 16.39 0.79 -0.76
C GLY A 161 17.05 -0.35 -1.53
N TYR A 162 17.82 -1.21 -0.86
CA TYR A 162 18.35 -2.44 -1.46
C TYR A 162 17.22 -3.44 -1.75
N ILE A 163 16.23 -3.55 -0.85
CA ILE A 163 15.05 -4.38 -1.07
C ILE A 163 14.23 -3.86 -2.26
N ASP A 164 14.15 -2.53 -2.44
CA ASP A 164 13.50 -1.93 -3.62
C ASP A 164 14.22 -2.25 -4.93
N GLN A 165 15.55 -2.46 -4.90
CA GLN A 165 16.31 -2.89 -6.07
C GLN A 165 16.13 -4.38 -6.41
N LEU A 166 15.63 -5.20 -5.46
CA LEU A 166 15.36 -6.63 -5.71
C LEU A 166 14.18 -6.86 -6.66
N THR A 167 13.35 -5.84 -6.92
CA THR A 167 12.36 -5.87 -8.00
C THR A 167 12.41 -4.58 -8.81
N SER A 168 12.61 -4.69 -10.13
CA SER A 168 12.54 -3.54 -11.05
C SER A 168 11.10 -3.20 -11.46
N ARG A 169 10.11 -3.93 -10.92
CA ARG A 169 8.72 -3.88 -11.36
C ARG A 169 7.96 -2.73 -10.67
N ASN A 170 8.05 -1.54 -11.25
CA ASN A 170 7.21 -0.41 -10.85
C ASN A 170 6.21 -0.09 -11.98
N PRO A 171 4.88 -0.21 -11.74
CA PRO A 171 3.87 0.11 -12.75
C PRO A 171 3.90 1.58 -13.18
N LEU A 172 4.51 2.47 -12.36
CA LEU A 172 4.68 3.90 -12.66
C LEU A 172 6.01 4.22 -13.37
N LYS A 173 6.96 3.27 -13.46
CA LYS A 173 8.25 3.45 -14.16
C LYS A 173 8.38 2.61 -15.44
N GLY A 174 7.34 1.87 -15.82
CA GLY A 174 7.32 1.06 -17.03
C GLY A 174 7.22 1.91 -18.30
N SER A 175 7.52 1.32 -19.46
CA SER A 175 7.34 1.97 -20.76
C SER A 175 5.89 2.46 -20.93
N VAL A 176 5.68 3.49 -21.74
CA VAL A 176 4.35 4.07 -22.06
C VAL A 176 3.31 2.98 -22.38
N LEU A 177 3.73 1.88 -23.01
CA LEU A 177 2.89 0.73 -23.33
C LEU A 177 2.27 0.03 -22.11
N SER A 178 3.00 -0.04 -20.99
CA SER A 178 2.51 -0.63 -19.74
C SER A 178 1.44 0.24 -19.10
N VAL A 179 1.65 1.56 -19.07
CA VAL A 179 0.67 2.54 -18.58
C VAL A 179 -0.59 2.48 -19.44
N VAL A 180 -0.46 2.47 -20.77
CA VAL A 180 -1.61 2.31 -21.69
C VAL A 180 -2.36 0.99 -21.43
N GLY A 181 -1.65 -0.11 -21.19
CA GLY A 181 -2.26 -1.39 -20.83
C GLY A 181 -3.05 -1.36 -19.52
N TYR A 182 -2.57 -0.62 -18.51
CA TYR A 182 -3.29 -0.43 -17.24
C TYR A 182 -4.54 0.45 -17.40
N LEU A 183 -4.57 1.34 -18.39
CA LEU A 183 -5.69 2.25 -18.63
C LEU A 183 -6.76 1.67 -19.56
N ALA A 184 -6.46 0.59 -20.29
CA ALA A 184 -7.36 -0.02 -21.26
C ALA A 184 -8.76 -0.40 -20.71
N PRO A 185 -8.89 -0.96 -19.48
CA PRO A 185 -10.21 -1.26 -18.91
C PRO A 185 -11.08 0.00 -18.72
N PHE A 186 -10.45 1.12 -18.34
CA PHE A 186 -11.14 2.39 -18.14
C PHE A 186 -11.51 3.06 -19.46
N ALA A 187 -10.62 3.00 -20.46
CA ALA A 187 -10.91 3.52 -21.79
C ALA A 187 -12.14 2.82 -22.41
N ALA A 188 -12.23 1.50 -22.28
CA ALA A 188 -13.39 0.73 -22.73
C ALA A 188 -14.65 1.07 -21.93
N ALA A 189 -14.56 1.15 -20.60
CA ALA A 189 -15.71 1.41 -19.73
C ALA A 189 -16.31 2.80 -19.93
N PHE A 190 -15.47 3.84 -19.97
CA PHE A 190 -15.91 5.22 -20.13
C PHE A 190 -16.31 5.53 -21.58
N GLY A 191 -15.63 4.95 -22.57
CA GLY A 191 -16.01 5.08 -23.98
C GLY A 191 -17.41 4.53 -24.28
N LEU A 192 -17.74 3.35 -23.74
CA LEU A 192 -19.04 2.70 -23.95
C LEU A 192 -20.19 3.33 -23.14
N SER A 193 -19.87 4.13 -22.12
CA SER A 193 -20.85 4.68 -21.18
C SER A 193 -20.93 6.21 -21.20
N ALA A 194 -20.21 6.89 -22.10
CA ALA A 194 -20.13 8.35 -22.13
C ALA A 194 -21.51 9.03 -22.12
N ASN A 195 -22.45 8.54 -22.94
CA ASN A 195 -23.81 9.09 -23.02
C ASN A 195 -24.63 8.90 -21.73
N HIS A 196 -24.29 7.91 -20.89
CA HIS A 196 -24.97 7.66 -19.61
C HIS A 196 -24.31 8.39 -18.43
N ILE A 197 -23.03 8.76 -18.57
CA ILE A 197 -22.25 9.43 -17.51
C ILE A 197 -22.39 10.95 -17.57
N PHE A 198 -22.52 11.52 -18.77
CA PHE A 198 -22.38 12.97 -19.00
C PHE A 198 -23.69 13.76 -19.10
N ASN A 199 -24.83 13.22 -18.66
CA ASN A 199 -26.13 13.88 -18.87
C ASN A 199 -26.23 15.26 -18.19
N ASP A 200 -26.07 15.35 -16.86
CA ASP A 200 -26.35 16.61 -16.13
C ASP A 200 -25.18 17.17 -15.29
N ASN A 201 -24.08 16.44 -15.10
CA ASN A 201 -22.99 16.88 -14.21
C ASN A 201 -21.58 16.52 -14.73
N VAL A 202 -21.22 17.05 -15.90
CA VAL A 202 -20.00 16.68 -16.63
C VAL A 202 -18.72 16.93 -15.83
N GLY A 203 -18.62 18.07 -15.13
CA GLY A 203 -17.39 18.49 -14.44
C GLY A 203 -16.90 17.50 -13.37
N PRO A 204 -17.71 17.22 -12.33
CA PRO A 204 -17.35 16.26 -11.28
C PRO A 204 -17.06 14.84 -11.78
N GLN A 205 -17.77 14.39 -12.82
CA GLN A 205 -17.57 13.07 -13.44
C GLN A 205 -16.20 12.98 -14.13
N VAL A 206 -15.80 14.03 -14.88
CA VAL A 206 -14.47 14.10 -15.52
C VAL A 206 -13.35 14.04 -14.47
N ILE A 207 -13.49 14.76 -13.35
CA ILE A 207 -12.50 14.72 -12.27
C ILE A 207 -12.35 13.30 -11.73
N CYS A 208 -13.47 12.61 -11.46
CA CYS A 208 -13.43 11.23 -10.95
C CYS A 208 -12.85 10.24 -11.97
N ILE A 209 -13.11 10.43 -13.27
CA ILE A 209 -12.49 9.64 -14.34
C ILE A 209 -10.96 9.82 -14.30
N VAL A 210 -10.47 11.07 -14.32
CA VAL A 210 -9.02 11.35 -14.30
C VAL A 210 -8.37 10.79 -13.04
N LEU A 211 -9.00 10.99 -11.87
CA LEU A 211 -8.51 10.42 -10.62
C LEU A 211 -8.50 8.89 -10.67
N SER A 212 -9.48 8.24 -11.28
CA SER A 212 -9.51 6.78 -11.44
C SER A 212 -8.35 6.27 -12.28
N LEU A 213 -8.01 6.97 -13.37
CA LEU A 213 -6.88 6.63 -14.24
C LEU A 213 -5.53 6.71 -13.51
N VAL A 214 -5.38 7.63 -12.56
CA VAL A 214 -4.16 7.76 -11.74
C VAL A 214 -4.18 6.81 -10.53
N ALA A 215 -5.34 6.64 -9.91
CA ALA A 215 -5.55 5.81 -8.72
C ALA A 215 -5.32 4.32 -9.03
N PHE A 216 -5.67 3.84 -10.22
CA PHE A 216 -5.49 2.42 -10.54
C PHE A 216 -4.01 1.99 -10.57
N PRO A 217 -3.08 2.63 -11.30
CA PRO A 217 -1.65 2.37 -11.20
C PRO A 217 -1.11 2.51 -9.76
N MET A 218 -1.63 3.48 -9.00
CA MET A 218 -1.30 3.64 -7.59
C MET A 218 -1.73 2.40 -6.77
N SER A 219 -2.91 1.83 -7.03
CA SER A 219 -3.39 0.62 -6.34
C SER A 219 -2.53 -0.61 -6.66
N VAL A 220 -2.09 -0.75 -7.92
CA VAL A 220 -1.14 -1.79 -8.33
C VAL A 220 0.19 -1.63 -7.60
N SER A 221 0.67 -0.39 -7.42
CA SER A 221 1.92 -0.12 -6.69
C SER A 221 1.79 -0.40 -5.18
N ILE A 222 0.74 0.10 -4.53
CA ILE A 222 0.53 -0.09 -3.09
C ILE A 222 0.34 -1.57 -2.76
N ILE A 223 -0.60 -2.24 -3.43
CA ILE A 223 -0.91 -3.64 -3.14
C ILE A 223 0.22 -4.54 -3.64
N GLY A 224 0.66 -4.33 -4.88
CA GLY A 224 1.58 -5.23 -5.56
C GLY A 224 3.04 -5.09 -5.12
N ASN A 225 3.49 -3.89 -4.74
CA ASN A 225 4.87 -3.67 -4.29
C ASN A 225 4.93 -3.52 -2.77
N PHE A 226 4.26 -2.51 -2.20
CA PHE A 226 4.42 -2.19 -0.78
C PHE A 226 3.86 -3.28 0.14
N TYR A 227 2.62 -3.72 -0.07
CA TYR A 227 2.00 -4.75 0.78
C TYR A 227 2.71 -6.09 0.64
N VAL A 228 3.00 -6.53 -0.59
CA VAL A 228 3.78 -7.77 -0.81
C VAL A 228 5.17 -7.69 -0.17
N LYS A 229 5.88 -6.56 -0.29
CA LYS A 229 7.19 -6.34 0.34
C LYS A 229 7.09 -6.40 1.86
N SER A 230 6.14 -5.70 2.46
CA SER A 230 5.96 -5.70 3.92
C SER A 230 5.58 -7.10 4.43
N LEU A 231 4.59 -7.75 3.80
CA LEU A 231 4.20 -9.12 4.14
C LEU A 231 5.37 -10.10 4.03
N PHE A 232 6.19 -9.99 2.98
CA PHE A 232 7.27 -10.96 2.77
C PHE A 232 8.46 -10.72 3.69
N PHE A 233 9.01 -9.50 3.75
CA PHE A 233 10.25 -9.19 4.48
C PHE A 233 10.03 -8.78 5.93
N ARG A 234 8.87 -8.24 6.27
CA ARG A 234 8.60 -7.80 7.65
C ARG A 234 7.76 -8.80 8.43
N VAL A 235 6.92 -9.61 7.77
CA VAL A 235 6.05 -10.58 8.47
C VAL A 235 6.51 -12.03 8.25
N TYR A 236 6.51 -12.50 7.01
CA TYR A 236 6.72 -13.93 6.68
C TYR A 236 8.14 -14.41 6.96
N LEU A 237 9.17 -13.74 6.43
CA LEU A 237 10.56 -14.14 6.65
C LEU A 237 10.95 -14.09 8.13
N PRO A 238 10.58 -13.04 8.91
CA PRO A 238 10.87 -13.00 10.33
C PRO A 238 10.23 -14.15 11.10
N LEU A 239 8.92 -14.41 10.89
CA LEU A 239 8.25 -15.55 11.54
C LEU A 239 8.90 -16.89 11.15
N LYS A 240 9.36 -17.03 9.91
CA LYS A 240 10.07 -18.23 9.45
C LYS A 240 11.45 -18.38 10.12
N LEU A 241 12.17 -17.28 10.34
CA LEU A 241 13.47 -17.28 11.03
C LEU A 241 13.31 -17.56 12.52
N GLU A 242 12.31 -16.96 13.19
CA GLU A 242 12.00 -17.23 14.60
C GLU A 242 11.68 -18.72 14.82
N LYS A 243 10.86 -19.31 13.94
CA LYS A 243 10.52 -20.75 14.00
C LYS A 243 11.72 -21.67 13.79
N LYS A 244 12.68 -21.28 12.94
CA LYS A 244 13.85 -22.11 12.62
C LYS A 244 14.97 -22.04 13.65
N THR A 245 15.18 -20.85 14.21
CA THR A 245 16.37 -20.57 15.04
C THR A 245 16.03 -20.42 16.51
N GLY A 246 14.75 -20.24 16.87
CA GLY A 246 14.32 -19.90 18.23
C GLY A 246 14.65 -18.47 18.65
N LYS A 247 15.43 -17.73 17.85
CA LYS A 247 15.82 -16.33 18.13
C LYS A 247 14.72 -15.38 17.67
N LYS A 248 14.50 -14.29 18.41
CA LYS A 248 13.53 -13.24 18.03
C LYS A 248 14.12 -12.37 16.92
N VAL A 249 13.24 -11.87 16.05
CA VAL A 249 13.62 -10.90 15.00
C VAL A 249 13.10 -9.51 15.38
N ILE A 250 14.03 -8.60 15.61
CA ILE A 250 13.76 -7.24 16.11
C ILE A 250 14.16 -6.19 15.08
N LEU A 251 13.53 -5.02 15.19
CA LEU A 251 13.95 -3.83 14.44
C LEU A 251 15.28 -3.31 14.98
N GLY A 252 16.19 -2.94 14.07
CA GLY A 252 17.40 -2.20 14.41
C GLY A 252 17.07 -0.90 15.12
N ALA A 253 17.89 -0.61 16.14
CA ALA A 253 18.04 0.71 16.72
C ALA A 253 19.04 1.53 15.89
#